data_AF-A0A1D3TX67-F1
#
_entry.id   AF-A0A1D3TX67-F1
#
_cell.length_a   1.000
_cell.length_b   1.000
_cell.length_c   1.000
_cell.angle_alpha   90.00
_cell.angle_beta   90.00
_cell.angle_gamma   90.00
#
_symmetry.space_group_name_H-M   'P 1'
#
loop_
_entity.id
_entity.type
_entity.pdbx_description
1 polymer ?
#
loop_
_entity_poly.entity_id
_entity_poly.type
_entity_poly.pdbx_seq_one_letter_code
_entity_poly.pdbx_strand_id
1 'polypeptide(L)'
;MKQLSWKSNIKHAKLEYLIKELDPTQDLSRGGITNRAIVAANDMTKAMSKEEKGNWWEKVAKKIPELNNFKIELSVPTAMQVKLDDENEEIFEVISENIKKALGLEVLQTQYEIQILWMNYYSWLKEKAIKVGSEKEEDITGPEMVKRLVQILLLNRESDVEIIEEIKTALLQWEE
;
A
#
# COMPACT_ATOMS: atom_id res chain seq x y z
N MET A 1 14.59 16.55 -17.57
CA MET A 1 13.52 16.86 -16.62
C MET A 1 12.12 16.76 -17.22
N LYS A 2 11.59 15.53 -17.25
CA LYS A 2 10.25 15.14 -17.64
C LYS A 2 9.23 15.68 -16.65
N GLN A 3 8.17 16.28 -17.17
CA GLN A 3 7.04 16.76 -16.38
C GLN A 3 5.82 15.87 -16.64
N LEU A 4 5.21 15.38 -15.57
CA LEU A 4 3.96 14.65 -15.62
C LEU A 4 2.83 15.57 -15.17
N SER A 5 1.71 15.55 -15.89
CA SER A 5 0.52 16.33 -15.55
C SER A 5 -0.74 15.50 -15.75
N TRP A 6 -1.70 15.60 -14.83
CA TRP A 6 -2.95 14.87 -14.92
C TRP A 6 -4.10 15.61 -14.23
N LYS A 7 -5.33 15.27 -14.63
CA LYS A 7 -6.54 15.66 -13.91
C LYS A 7 -6.65 14.84 -12.63
N SER A 8 -6.60 15.48 -11.48
CA SER A 8 -6.71 14.79 -10.19
C SER A 8 -8.16 14.44 -9.86
N ASN A 9 -8.31 13.47 -8.96
CA ASN A 9 -9.59 12.99 -8.45
C ASN A 9 -9.41 12.62 -6.96
N ILE A 10 -10.50 12.21 -6.30
CA ILE A 10 -10.49 11.90 -4.87
C ILE A 10 -9.48 10.81 -4.47
N LYS A 11 -9.17 9.85 -5.35
CA LYS A 11 -8.19 8.79 -5.06
C LYS A 11 -6.77 9.36 -4.92
N HIS A 12 -6.42 10.36 -5.73
CA HIS A 12 -5.13 11.04 -5.59
C HIS A 12 -5.07 11.81 -4.27
N ALA A 13 -6.13 12.54 -3.92
CA ALA A 13 -6.17 13.28 -2.66
C ALA A 13 -6.07 12.35 -1.45
N LYS A 14 -6.77 11.21 -1.47
CA LYS A 14 -6.69 10.18 -0.43
C LYS A 14 -5.30 9.57 -0.33
N LEU A 15 -4.69 9.21 -1.45
CA LEU A 15 -3.31 8.67 -1.47
C LEU A 15 -2.30 9.70 -0.97
N GLU A 16 -2.40 10.95 -1.42
CA GLU A 16 -1.53 12.04 -0.94
C GLU A 16 -1.66 12.21 0.57
N TYR A 17 -2.88 12.22 1.10
CA TYR A 17 -3.14 12.28 2.55
C TYR A 17 -2.50 11.10 3.28
N LEU A 18 -2.82 9.87 2.87
CA LEU A 18 -2.34 8.65 3.52
C LEU A 18 -0.81 8.49 3.46
N ILE A 19 -0.18 8.90 2.36
CA ILE A 19 1.27 8.90 2.24
C ILE A 19 1.88 9.92 3.20
N LYS A 20 1.34 11.14 3.28
CA LYS A 20 1.86 12.17 4.19
C LYS A 20 1.77 11.80 5.67
N GLU A 21 0.78 10.99 6.05
CA GLU A 21 0.66 10.47 7.42
C GLU A 21 1.73 9.43 7.76
N LEU A 22 2.29 8.72 6.76
CA LEU A 22 3.21 7.61 6.98
C LEU A 22 4.66 7.89 6.53
N ASP A 23 4.86 8.79 5.57
CA ASP A 23 6.17 9.10 5.00
C ASP A 23 6.98 9.93 6.00
N PRO A 24 8.10 9.39 6.55
CA PRO A 24 8.88 10.08 7.57
C PRO A 24 9.80 11.18 6.99
N THR A 25 9.81 11.36 5.67
CA THR A 25 10.69 12.33 5.02
C THR A 25 10.19 13.76 5.17
N GLN A 26 11.13 14.71 5.14
CA GLN A 26 10.81 16.13 5.28
C GLN A 26 10.12 16.72 4.03
N ASP A 27 10.52 16.29 2.84
CA ASP A 27 9.91 16.76 1.58
C ASP A 27 8.66 15.95 1.23
N LEU A 28 7.52 16.45 1.71
CA LEU A 28 6.19 15.91 1.41
C LEU A 28 5.53 16.58 0.19
N SER A 29 6.31 17.24 -0.67
CA SER A 29 5.80 17.73 -1.95
C SER A 29 5.38 16.57 -2.86
N ARG A 30 4.44 16.83 -3.79
CA ARG A 30 4.02 15.81 -4.76
C ARG A 30 5.17 15.32 -5.64
N GLY A 31 6.14 16.19 -5.93
CA GLY A 31 7.36 15.82 -6.65
C GLY A 31 8.20 14.85 -5.83
N GLY A 32 8.52 15.21 -4.58
CA GLY A 32 9.26 14.36 -3.66
C GLY A 32 8.61 12.99 -3.44
N ILE A 33 7.30 12.97 -3.18
CA ILE A 33 6.51 11.73 -3.05
C ILE A 33 6.61 10.88 -4.32
N THR A 34 6.49 11.48 -5.51
CA THR A 34 6.48 10.74 -6.77
C THR A 34 7.87 10.17 -7.10
N ASN A 35 8.94 10.95 -6.94
CA ASN A 35 10.31 10.46 -7.15
C ASN A 35 10.64 9.30 -6.18
N ARG A 36 10.29 9.43 -4.89
CA ARG A 36 10.48 8.32 -3.93
C ARG A 36 9.62 7.11 -4.27
N ALA A 37 8.41 7.30 -4.75
CA ALA A 37 7.56 6.21 -5.20
C ALA A 37 8.17 5.43 -6.38
N ILE A 38 8.84 6.13 -7.31
CA ILE A 38 9.58 5.52 -8.43
C ILE A 38 10.74 4.67 -7.90
N VAL A 39 11.57 5.24 -7.02
CA VAL A 39 12.70 4.52 -6.41
C VAL A 39 12.22 3.28 -5.66
N ALA A 40 11.21 3.43 -4.80
CA ALA A 40 10.66 2.31 -4.04
C ALA A 40 10.08 1.21 -4.93
N ALA A 41 9.37 1.59 -6.00
CA ALA A 41 8.85 0.65 -7.00
C ALA A 41 9.97 -0.12 -7.71
N ASN A 42 11.03 0.58 -8.12
CA ASN A 42 12.20 -0.03 -8.75
C ASN A 42 12.85 -1.03 -7.80
N ASP A 43 13.13 -0.63 -6.55
CA ASP A 43 13.78 -1.49 -5.55
C ASP A 43 12.97 -2.75 -5.26
N MET A 44 11.65 -2.61 -5.04
CA MET A 44 10.76 -3.75 -4.79
C MET A 44 10.73 -4.74 -5.95
N THR A 45 10.76 -4.23 -7.18
CA THR A 45 10.57 -5.08 -8.36
C THR A 45 11.89 -5.54 -8.98
N LYS A 46 13.04 -5.00 -8.58
CA LYS A 46 14.35 -5.27 -9.21
C LYS A 46 14.70 -6.76 -9.26
N ALA A 47 14.42 -7.49 -8.18
CA ALA A 47 14.71 -8.92 -8.07
C ALA A 47 13.60 -9.84 -8.58
N MET A 48 12.42 -9.28 -8.90
CA MET A 48 11.27 -10.05 -9.36
C MET A 48 11.44 -10.50 -10.81
N SER A 49 11.06 -11.74 -11.10
CA SER A 49 10.86 -12.24 -12.45
C SER A 49 9.77 -11.45 -13.19
N LYS A 50 9.68 -11.64 -14.51
CA LYS A 50 8.68 -10.97 -15.34
C LYS A 50 7.24 -11.31 -14.91
N GLU A 51 6.99 -12.56 -14.56
CA GLU A 51 5.68 -13.04 -14.12
C GLU A 51 5.30 -12.44 -12.75
N GLU A 52 6.23 -12.44 -11.80
CA GLU A 52 6.03 -11.81 -10.48
C GLU A 52 5.74 -10.32 -10.58
N LYS A 53 6.43 -9.59 -11.48
CA LYS A 53 6.13 -8.18 -11.75
C LYS A 53 4.71 -7.99 -12.26
N GLY A 54 4.25 -8.85 -13.17
CA GLY A 54 2.87 -8.82 -13.68
C GLY A 54 1.86 -8.96 -12.55
N ASN A 55 2.00 -10.03 -11.76
CA ASN A 55 1.13 -10.32 -10.62
C ASN A 55 1.16 -9.21 -9.56
N TRP A 56 2.34 -8.59 -9.33
CA TRP A 56 2.51 -7.48 -8.40
C TRP A 56 1.68 -6.27 -8.82
N TRP A 57 1.81 -5.81 -10.07
CA TRP A 57 1.09 -4.63 -10.55
C TRP A 57 -0.42 -4.84 -10.61
N GLU A 58 -0.88 -6.05 -10.96
CA GLU A 58 -2.30 -6.40 -10.84
C GLU A 58 -2.80 -6.30 -9.39
N LYS A 59 -2.02 -6.81 -8.42
CA LYS A 59 -2.36 -6.75 -6.99
C LYS A 59 -2.42 -5.31 -6.50
N VAL A 60 -1.49 -4.45 -6.88
CA VAL A 60 -1.50 -3.02 -6.53
C VAL A 60 -2.73 -2.34 -7.12
N ALA A 61 -3.03 -2.58 -8.40
CA ALA A 61 -4.18 -1.99 -9.07
C ALA A 61 -5.51 -2.37 -8.40
N LYS A 62 -5.65 -3.63 -7.97
CA LYS A 62 -6.83 -4.15 -7.26
C LYS A 62 -7.11 -3.46 -5.91
N LYS A 63 -6.10 -2.83 -5.30
CA LYS A 63 -6.28 -2.06 -4.05
C LYS A 63 -6.85 -0.66 -4.26
N ILE A 64 -6.73 -0.08 -5.46
CA ILE A 64 -7.18 1.30 -5.73
C ILE A 64 -8.67 1.52 -5.44
N PRO A 65 -9.59 0.59 -5.81
CA PRO A 65 -11.00 0.70 -5.43
C PRO A 65 -11.27 0.75 -3.92
N GLU A 66 -10.41 0.13 -3.09
CA GLU A 66 -10.57 0.11 -1.62
C GLU A 66 -10.52 1.51 -1.00
N LEU A 67 -9.86 2.46 -1.68
CA LEU A 67 -9.85 3.88 -1.28
C LEU A 67 -11.26 4.48 -1.21
N ASN A 68 -12.26 3.91 -1.89
CA ASN A 68 -13.64 4.36 -1.79
C ASN A 68 -14.24 4.14 -0.39
N ASN A 69 -13.75 3.14 0.35
CA ASN A 69 -14.23 2.81 1.70
C ASN A 69 -13.68 3.80 2.75
N PHE A 70 -12.60 4.50 2.44
CA PHE A 70 -12.01 5.51 3.32
C PHE A 70 -12.85 6.79 3.29
N LYS A 71 -13.69 6.99 4.32
CA LYS A 71 -14.59 8.15 4.44
C LYS A 71 -13.87 9.32 5.09
N ILE A 72 -13.20 10.11 4.27
CA ILE A 72 -12.61 11.40 4.65
C ILE A 72 -13.00 12.44 3.61
N GLU A 73 -13.35 13.64 4.07
CA GLU A 73 -13.56 14.79 3.19
C GLU A 73 -12.23 15.49 2.96
N LEU A 74 -11.81 15.54 1.69
CA LEU A 74 -10.58 16.18 1.27
C LEU A 74 -10.87 17.12 0.11
N SER A 75 -10.21 18.28 0.12
CA SER A 75 -10.16 19.13 -1.06
C SER A 75 -9.41 18.40 -2.18
N VAL A 76 -10.03 18.31 -3.35
CA VAL A 76 -9.45 17.66 -4.53
C VAL A 76 -8.97 18.76 -5.47
N PRO A 77 -7.65 18.92 -5.68
CA PRO A 77 -7.14 19.79 -6.72
C PRO A 77 -7.73 19.40 -8.08
N THR A 78 -7.94 20.36 -8.97
CA THR A 78 -8.45 20.06 -10.32
C THR A 78 -7.40 19.39 -11.20
N ALA A 79 -6.14 19.83 -11.09
CA ALA A 79 -5.01 19.28 -11.80
C ALA A 79 -3.79 19.19 -10.88
N MET A 80 -2.95 18.20 -11.16
CA MET A 80 -1.66 18.02 -10.50
C MET A 80 -0.55 17.97 -11.55
N GLN A 81 0.62 18.44 -11.15
CA GLN A 81 1.84 18.39 -11.94
C GLN A 81 3.03 18.05 -11.05
N VAL A 82 3.93 17.23 -11.56
CA VAL A 82 5.19 16.88 -10.89
C VAL A 82 6.31 16.87 -11.91
N LYS A 83 7.50 17.25 -11.47
CA LYS A 83 8.73 17.09 -12.23
C LYS A 83 9.45 15.87 -11.69
N LEU A 84 9.90 15.01 -12.59
CA LEU A 84 10.74 13.88 -12.22
C LEU A 84 12.19 14.35 -12.15
N ASP A 85 12.94 13.76 -11.23
CA ASP A 85 14.39 13.93 -11.21
C ASP A 85 14.97 13.17 -12.43
N ASP A 86 16.05 13.70 -13.02
CA ASP A 86 16.58 13.18 -14.28
C ASP A 86 16.92 11.68 -14.20
N GLU A 87 17.42 11.21 -13.06
CA GLU A 87 17.74 9.78 -12.80
C GLU A 87 16.51 8.86 -12.72
N ASN A 88 15.33 9.42 -12.45
CA ASN A 88 14.09 8.67 -12.29
C ASN A 88 13.29 8.57 -13.59
N GLU A 89 13.65 9.32 -14.64
CA GLU A 89 12.90 9.34 -15.91
C GLU A 89 12.90 7.98 -16.60
N GLU A 90 14.08 7.37 -16.77
CA GLU A 90 14.23 6.06 -17.43
C GLU A 90 13.57 4.95 -16.60
N ILE A 91 13.73 5.01 -15.26
CA ILE A 91 13.13 4.07 -14.32
C ILE A 91 11.60 4.14 -14.41
N PHE A 92 11.05 5.35 -14.46
CA PHE A 92 9.62 5.57 -14.60
C PHE A 92 9.08 4.99 -15.91
N GLU A 93 9.80 5.11 -17.02
CA GLU A 93 9.38 4.51 -18.30
C GLU A 93 9.33 2.98 -18.25
N VAL A 94 10.29 2.36 -17.59
CA VAL A 94 10.28 0.91 -17.37
C VAL A 94 9.11 0.49 -16.49
N ILE A 95 8.82 1.24 -15.42
CA ILE A 95 7.67 0.98 -14.54
C ILE A 95 6.35 1.15 -15.31
N SER A 96 6.19 2.23 -16.07
CA SER A 96 5.03 2.51 -16.93
C SER A 96 4.74 1.32 -17.84
N GLU A 97 5.77 0.84 -18.54
CA GLU A 97 5.64 -0.27 -19.48
C GLU A 97 5.29 -1.59 -18.77
N ASN A 98 5.84 -1.83 -17.58
CA ASN A 98 5.51 -3.00 -16.77
C ASN A 98 4.05 -2.96 -16.29
N ILE A 99 3.57 -1.80 -15.81
CA ILE A 99 2.16 -1.61 -15.41
C ILE A 99 1.24 -1.83 -16.61
N LYS A 100 1.56 -1.20 -17.74
CA LYS A 100 0.78 -1.30 -18.97
C LYS A 100 0.61 -2.75 -19.42
N LYS A 101 1.73 -3.50 -19.48
CA LYS A 101 1.73 -4.93 -19.85
C LYS A 101 0.98 -5.79 -18.84
N ALA A 102 1.22 -5.59 -17.54
CA ALA A 102 0.57 -6.35 -16.48
C ALA A 102 -0.95 -6.23 -16.53
N LEU A 103 -1.45 -5.02 -16.82
CA LEU A 103 -2.89 -4.75 -16.85
C LEU A 103 -3.52 -4.96 -18.23
N GLY A 104 -2.75 -5.42 -19.22
CA GLY A 104 -3.24 -5.64 -20.60
C GLY A 104 -3.79 -4.36 -21.26
N LEU A 105 -3.24 -3.19 -20.93
CA LEU A 105 -3.76 -1.91 -21.41
C LEU A 105 -3.10 -1.49 -22.72
N GLU A 106 -3.90 -1.07 -23.70
CA GLU A 106 -3.38 -0.45 -24.94
C GLU A 106 -2.77 0.93 -24.68
N VAL A 107 -3.36 1.69 -23.75
CA VAL A 107 -2.91 3.02 -23.32
C VAL A 107 -3.00 3.10 -21.80
N LEU A 108 -1.90 3.45 -21.16
CA LEU A 108 -1.86 3.75 -19.73
C LEU A 108 -2.00 5.26 -19.54
N GLN A 109 -3.15 5.70 -19.02
CA GLN A 109 -3.38 7.11 -18.73
C GLN A 109 -2.54 7.54 -17.52
N THR A 110 -1.83 8.67 -17.61
CA THR A 110 -1.01 9.23 -16.52
C THR A 110 -1.78 9.37 -15.21
N GLN A 111 -3.07 9.72 -15.28
CA GLN A 111 -3.94 9.78 -14.10
C GLN A 111 -4.02 8.45 -13.35
N TYR A 112 -4.13 7.33 -14.08
CA TYR A 112 -4.25 6.01 -13.47
C TYR A 112 -2.88 5.45 -13.07
N GLU A 113 -1.87 5.70 -13.89
CA GLU A 113 -0.47 5.37 -13.60
C GLU A 113 0.00 5.95 -12.26
N ILE A 114 -0.26 7.23 -12.02
CA ILE A 114 0.11 7.88 -10.76
C ILE A 114 -0.66 7.28 -9.58
N GLN A 115 -1.93 6.91 -9.74
CA GLN A 115 -2.67 6.22 -8.68
C GLN A 115 -2.03 4.87 -8.33
N ILE A 116 -1.62 4.09 -9.33
CA ILE A 116 -0.95 2.79 -9.13
C ILE A 116 0.39 3.00 -8.44
N LEU A 117 1.20 3.96 -8.93
CA LEU A 117 2.51 4.25 -8.37
C LEU A 117 2.42 4.71 -6.91
N TRP A 118 1.50 5.64 -6.60
CA TRP A 118 1.29 6.12 -5.23
C TRP A 118 0.67 5.04 -4.33
N MET A 119 -0.21 4.19 -4.85
CA MET A 119 -0.75 3.05 -4.09
C MET A 119 0.33 2.02 -3.76
N ASN A 120 1.25 1.76 -4.69
CA ASN A 120 2.42 0.92 -4.45
C ASN A 120 3.30 1.51 -3.34
N TYR A 121 3.59 2.81 -3.42
CA TYR A 121 4.39 3.48 -2.40
C TYR A 121 3.72 3.50 -1.02
N TYR A 122 2.43 3.81 -0.96
CA TYR A 122 1.65 3.74 0.27
C TYR A 122 1.66 2.32 0.87
N SER A 123 1.49 1.28 0.04
CA SER A 123 1.55 -0.11 0.51
C SER A 123 2.92 -0.44 1.11
N TRP A 124 3.99 0.01 0.46
CA TRP A 124 5.37 -0.17 0.96
C TRP A 124 5.62 0.59 2.26
N LEU A 125 5.16 1.84 2.38
CA LEU A 125 5.24 2.62 3.61
C LEU A 125 4.49 1.93 4.75
N LYS A 126 3.28 1.42 4.48
CA LYS A 126 2.47 0.69 5.45
C LYS A 126 3.20 -0.58 5.92
N GLU A 127 3.76 -1.36 5.01
CA GLU A 127 4.54 -2.55 5.37
C GLU A 127 5.79 -2.19 6.18
N LYS A 128 6.49 -1.10 5.85
CA LYS A 128 7.62 -0.60 6.63
C LYS A 128 7.21 -0.14 8.02
N ALA A 129 6.12 0.62 8.14
CA ALA A 129 5.60 1.09 9.41
C ALA A 129 5.18 -0.08 10.31
N ILE A 130 4.56 -1.13 9.73
CA ILE A 130 4.27 -2.37 10.45
C ILE A 130 5.58 -3.04 10.89
N LYS A 131 6.59 -3.16 10.02
CA LYS A 131 7.88 -3.78 10.35
C LYS A 131 8.63 -3.06 11.47
N VAL A 132 8.66 -1.73 11.43
CA VAL A 132 9.28 -0.88 12.46
C VAL A 132 8.45 -0.90 13.75
N GLY A 133 7.12 -1.00 13.65
CA GLY A 133 6.24 -1.23 14.79
C GLY A 133 6.39 -2.64 15.41
N SER A 134 6.70 -3.65 14.60
CA SER A 134 6.94 -5.04 15.04
C SER A 134 8.35 -5.28 15.59
N GLU A 135 9.24 -4.29 15.56
CA GLU A 135 10.42 -4.29 16.46
C GLU A 135 10.02 -4.02 17.93
N LYS A 136 8.73 -3.76 18.19
CA LYS A 136 8.09 -4.07 19.46
C LYS A 136 7.09 -5.20 19.24
N GLU A 137 7.56 -6.45 19.34
CA GLU A 137 6.68 -7.48 19.91
C GLU A 137 6.28 -6.96 21.30
N GLU A 138 5.04 -6.50 21.46
CA GLU A 138 4.42 -6.63 22.77
C GLU A 138 4.28 -8.13 23.01
N ASP A 139 5.28 -8.69 23.67
CA ASP A 139 5.24 -10.05 24.21
C ASP A 139 4.07 -10.11 25.18
N ILE A 140 2.93 -10.57 24.69
CA ILE A 140 1.76 -10.79 25.52
C ILE A 140 2.09 -11.96 26.44
N THR A 141 2.39 -11.64 27.69
CA THR A 141 2.65 -12.67 28.69
C THR A 141 1.52 -13.70 28.71
N GLY A 142 1.82 -14.96 29.00
CA GLY A 142 0.81 -16.03 29.10
C GLY A 142 -0.45 -15.65 29.89
N PRO A 143 -0.36 -14.96 31.04
CA PRO A 143 -1.54 -14.46 31.76
C PRO A 143 -2.41 -13.49 30.96
N GLU A 144 -1.81 -12.59 30.17
CA GLU A 144 -2.56 -11.63 29.36
C GLU A 144 -3.19 -12.30 28.14
N MET A 145 -2.54 -13.32 27.56
CA MET A 145 -3.14 -14.19 26.53
C MET A 145 -4.40 -14.86 27.05
N VAL A 146 -4.31 -15.50 28.23
CA VAL A 146 -5.44 -16.21 28.86
C VAL A 146 -6.59 -15.25 29.16
N LYS A 147 -6.29 -14.06 29.70
CA LYS A 147 -7.30 -13.05 30.01
C LYS A 147 -8.06 -12.59 28.78
N ARG A 148 -7.37 -12.32 27.65
CA ARG A 148 -8.02 -11.92 26.39
C ARG A 148 -8.86 -13.05 25.80
N LEU A 149 -8.35 -14.28 25.83
CA LEU A 149 -9.09 -15.46 25.37
C LEU A 149 -10.40 -15.64 26.17
N VAL A 150 -10.33 -15.54 27.50
CA VAL A 150 -11.50 -15.62 28.37
C VAL A 150 -12.49 -14.49 28.07
N GLN A 151 -12.02 -13.27 27.83
CA GLN A 151 -12.90 -12.15 27.44
C GLN A 151 -13.63 -12.43 26.12
N ILE A 152 -12.94 -12.94 25.11
CA ILE A 152 -13.52 -13.29 23.81
C ILE A 152 -14.60 -14.36 23.98
N LEU A 153 -14.30 -15.43 24.72
CA LEU A 153 -15.24 -16.53 24.98
C LEU A 153 -16.47 -16.09 25.80
N LEU A 154 -16.30 -15.17 26.76
CA LEU A 154 -17.40 -14.65 27.58
C LEU A 154 -18.29 -13.66 26.81
N LEU A 155 -17.71 -12.88 25.89
CA LEU A 155 -18.46 -11.91 25.09
C LEU A 155 -19.25 -12.58 23.97
N ASN A 156 -18.80 -13.76 23.50
CA ASN A 156 -19.49 -14.66 22.56
C ASN A 156 -20.23 -13.92 21.43
N ARG A 157 -19.57 -12.96 20.81
CA ARG A 157 -20.16 -12.16 19.72
C ARG A 157 -20.09 -12.97 18.44
N GLU A 158 -21.07 -12.80 17.56
CA GLU A 158 -21.05 -13.42 16.22
C GLU A 158 -19.79 -13.03 15.42
N SER A 159 -19.23 -11.85 15.68
CA SER A 159 -17.98 -11.38 15.07
C SER A 159 -16.73 -12.17 15.48
N ASP A 160 -16.81 -12.92 16.58
CA ASP A 160 -15.65 -13.55 17.20
C ASP A 160 -15.54 -15.04 16.81
N VAL A 161 -16.55 -15.58 16.10
CA VAL A 161 -16.67 -17.01 15.76
C VAL A 161 -15.49 -17.52 14.93
N GLU A 162 -15.10 -16.80 13.88
CA GLU A 162 -13.98 -17.21 13.02
C GLU A 162 -12.66 -17.26 13.80
N ILE A 163 -12.42 -16.25 14.63
CA ILE A 163 -11.21 -16.15 15.47
C ILE A 163 -11.18 -17.28 16.52
N ILE A 164 -12.32 -17.60 17.13
CA ILE A 164 -12.42 -18.70 18.10
C ILE A 164 -12.10 -20.04 17.45
N GLU A 165 -12.56 -20.28 16.22
CA GLU A 165 -12.26 -21.52 15.49
C GLU A 165 -10.78 -21.63 15.07
N GLU A 166 -10.15 -20.52 14.68
CA GLU A 166 -8.70 -20.50 14.44
C GLU A 166 -7.91 -20.86 15.71
N ILE A 167 -8.28 -20.27 16.86
CA ILE A 167 -7.63 -20.56 18.15
C ILE A 167 -7.84 -22.03 18.55
N LYS A 168 -9.05 -22.57 18.39
CA LYS A 168 -9.34 -23.99 18.66
C LYS A 168 -8.49 -24.90 17.80
N THR A 169 -8.37 -24.60 16.51
CA THR A 169 -7.58 -25.39 15.56
C THR A 169 -6.11 -25.41 15.99
N ALA A 170 -5.56 -24.25 16.35
CA ALA A 170 -4.19 -24.15 16.83
C ALA A 170 -3.96 -24.91 18.15
N LEU A 171 -4.90 -24.86 19.09
CA LEU A 171 -4.81 -25.60 20.36
C LEU A 171 -4.88 -27.12 20.14
N LEU A 172 -5.75 -27.59 19.26
CA LEU A 172 -5.86 -29.02 18.92
C LEU A 172 -4.60 -29.54 18.23
N GLN A 173 -4.00 -28.74 17.34
CA GLN A 173 -2.71 -29.07 16.70
C GLN A 173 -1.54 -29.13 17.69
N TRP A 174 -1.67 -28.51 18.86
CA TRP A 174 -0.63 -28.53 19.90
C TRP A 174 -0.75 -29.75 20.82
N GLU A 175 -1.92 -30.40 20.90
CA GLU A 175 -2.10 -31.63 21.66
C GLU A 175 -1.61 -32.90 20.92
N GLU A 176 -1.30 -32.81 19.63
CA GLU A 176 -0.64 -33.85 18.80
C GLU A 176 0.89 -33.69 18.75
#